data_AF-R6ACN9-F1
#
_entry.id   AF-R6ACN9-F1
#
_cell.length_a   1.000
_cell.length_b   1.000
_cell.length_c   1.000
_cell.angle_alpha   90.00
_cell.angle_beta   90.00
_cell.angle_gamma   90.00
#
_symmetry.space_group_name_H-M   'P 1'
#
loop_
_entity.id
_entity.type
_entity.pdbx_description
1 polymer ?
#
loop_
_entity_poly.entity_id
_entity_poly.type
_entity_poly.pdbx_seq_one_letter_code
_entity_poly.pdbx_strand_id
1 'polypeptide(L)'
;MMTWAYKDKPEMTRLLADATIEVANENSASVIPCGLAFERSQRDFPEIELIRSDNRHPTVAGTYLEAAVFFASLTGIAPTDCDFYGRFDDLVVTPETGKKLQQAAWGTVNEFNNW
;
A
#
# COMPACT_ATOMS: atom_id res chain seq x y z
N MET A 1 -0.03 11.30 -0.07
CA MET A 1 0.24 9.85 0.06
C MET A 1 1.35 9.69 1.08
N MET A 2 1.17 8.78 2.02
CA MET A 2 2.20 8.41 3.00
C MET A 2 3.04 7.26 2.45
N THR A 3 4.35 7.47 2.32
CA THR A 3 5.30 6.51 1.73
C THR A 3 5.67 5.39 2.70
N TRP A 4 6.42 4.39 2.22
CA TRP A 4 6.87 3.22 2.97
C TRP A 4 8.29 3.37 3.54
N ALA A 5 8.61 2.53 4.53
CA ALA A 5 9.96 2.35 5.03
C ALA A 5 10.91 1.79 3.96
N TYR A 6 12.19 2.16 4.04
CA TYR A 6 13.21 1.46 3.27
C TYR A 6 13.28 -0.01 3.73
N LYS A 7 13.63 -0.91 2.80
CA LYS A 7 13.61 -2.36 3.05
C LYS A 7 14.51 -2.76 4.24
N ASP A 8 15.61 -2.05 4.43
CA ASP A 8 16.59 -2.28 5.50
C ASP A 8 16.35 -1.42 6.75
N LYS A 9 15.25 -0.66 6.79
CA LYS A 9 14.89 0.25 7.90
C LYS A 9 13.39 0.22 8.23
N PRO A 10 12.83 -0.95 8.59
CA PRO A 10 11.39 -1.10 8.83
C PRO A 10 10.84 -0.16 9.92
N GLU A 11 11.68 0.26 10.86
CA GLU A 11 11.33 1.22 11.91
C GLU A 11 10.88 2.59 11.37
N MET A 12 11.22 2.91 10.12
CA MET A 12 10.80 4.16 9.47
C MET A 12 9.29 4.25 9.25
N THR A 13 8.55 3.13 9.16
CA THR A 13 7.11 3.16 8.81
C THR A 13 6.34 4.06 9.77
N ARG A 14 6.56 3.88 11.07
CA ARG A 14 5.85 4.65 12.10
C ARG A 14 6.21 6.13 12.04
N LEU A 15 7.49 6.45 11.89
CA LEU A 15 7.98 7.83 11.80
C LEU A 15 7.39 8.55 10.58
N LEU A 16 7.36 7.88 9.42
CA LEU A 16 6.75 8.42 8.20
C LEU A 16 5.25 8.61 8.36
N ALA A 17 4.56 7.66 9.01
CA ALA A 17 3.13 7.75 9.24
C ALA A 17 2.78 8.92 10.15
N ASP A 18 3.40 9.00 11.33
CA ASP A 18 3.13 10.05 12.31
C ASP A 18 3.39 11.45 11.71
N ALA A 19 4.53 11.65 11.06
CA ALA A 19 4.87 12.93 10.43
C ALA A 19 3.92 13.30 9.27
N THR A 20 3.50 12.32 8.45
CA THR A 20 2.57 12.60 7.35
C THR A 20 1.17 12.94 7.85
N ILE A 21 0.70 12.23 8.88
CA ILE A 21 -0.62 12.45 9.50
C ILE A 21 -0.67 13.80 10.20
N GLU A 22 0.38 14.17 10.95
CA GLU A 22 0.49 15.46 11.63
C GLU A 22 0.31 16.62 10.63
N VAL A 23 1.13 16.67 9.59
CA VAL A 23 1.07 17.73 8.57
C VAL A 23 -0.27 17.70 7.81
N ALA A 24 -0.82 16.52 7.53
CA ALA A 24 -2.12 16.42 6.86
C ALA A 24 -3.25 17.01 7.73
N ASN A 25 -3.26 16.72 9.03
CA ASN A 25 -4.23 17.27 9.98
C ASN A 25 -4.11 18.79 10.10
N GLU A 26 -2.89 19.33 10.19
CA GLU A 26 -2.64 20.79 10.21
C GLU A 26 -3.22 21.51 8.98
N ASN A 27 -3.29 20.80 7.85
CA ASN A 27 -3.76 21.34 6.58
C ASN A 27 -5.18 20.87 6.20
N SER A 28 -5.91 20.23 7.12
CA SER A 28 -7.24 19.65 6.85
C SER A 28 -7.27 18.76 5.60
N ALA A 29 -6.19 18.01 5.37
CA ALA A 29 -6.01 17.11 4.24
C ALA A 29 -6.14 15.64 4.66
N SER A 30 -6.53 14.78 3.73
CA SER A 30 -6.57 13.33 3.95
C SER A 30 -5.25 12.66 3.56
N VAL A 31 -4.92 11.57 4.23
CA VAL A 31 -3.75 10.73 3.94
C VAL A 31 -4.19 9.45 3.24
N ILE A 32 -3.47 9.08 2.18
CA ILE A 32 -3.58 7.76 1.54
C ILE A 32 -2.49 6.87 2.17
N PRO A 33 -2.84 5.79 2.92
CA PRO A 33 -1.94 5.10 3.84
C PRO A 33 -1.07 4.01 3.18
N CYS A 34 -0.36 4.31 2.09
CA CYS A 34 0.42 3.31 1.35
C CYS A 34 1.52 2.66 2.20
N GLY A 35 2.27 3.42 3.00
CA GLY A 35 3.31 2.88 3.88
C GLY A 35 2.83 1.81 4.87
N LEU A 36 1.65 2.01 5.45
CA LEU A 36 1.04 1.05 6.38
C LEU A 36 0.56 -0.20 5.64
N ALA A 37 0.13 -0.07 4.38
CA ALA A 37 -0.21 -1.21 3.54
C ALA A 37 1.02 -2.05 3.18
N PHE A 38 2.17 -1.40 2.92
CA PHE A 38 3.45 -2.09 2.69
C PHE A 38 3.85 -2.89 3.93
N GLU A 39 3.84 -2.28 5.11
CA GLU A 39 4.14 -2.97 6.37
C GLU A 39 3.19 -4.16 6.62
N ARG A 40 1.88 -3.94 6.42
CA ARG A 40 0.87 -5.01 6.53
C ARG A 40 1.16 -6.17 5.59
N SER A 41 1.39 -5.89 4.31
CA SER A 41 1.66 -6.93 3.33
C SER A 41 2.99 -7.64 3.57
N GLN A 42 4.03 -6.96 4.04
CA GLN A 42 5.30 -7.59 4.40
C GLN A 42 5.15 -8.54 5.59
N ARG A 43 4.27 -8.21 6.54
CA ARG A 43 3.95 -9.05 7.69
C ARG A 43 3.07 -10.25 7.31
N ASP A 44 2.00 -10.00 6.56
CA ASP A 44 0.95 -10.98 6.29
C ASP A 44 1.32 -11.89 5.08
N PHE A 45 2.10 -11.37 4.13
CA PHE A 45 2.51 -12.03 2.88
C PHE A 45 4.01 -11.81 2.58
N PRO A 46 4.92 -12.28 3.45
CA PRO A 46 6.36 -12.04 3.34
C PRO A 46 6.99 -12.61 2.05
N GLU A 47 6.31 -13.52 1.35
CA GLU A 47 6.73 -14.05 0.07
C GLU A 47 6.60 -13.06 -1.10
N ILE A 48 5.82 -11.99 -0.93
CA ILE A 48 5.59 -10.96 -1.96
C ILE A 48 6.63 -9.85 -1.82
N GLU A 49 7.60 -9.83 -2.72
CA GLU A 49 8.63 -8.79 -2.73
C GLU A 49 8.06 -7.45 -3.24
N LEU A 50 7.92 -6.47 -2.34
CA LEU A 50 7.34 -5.15 -2.65
C LEU A 50 8.38 -4.09 -2.99
N ILE A 51 9.63 -4.25 -2.53
CA ILE A 51 10.68 -3.25 -2.68
C ILE A 51 11.82 -3.85 -3.50
N ARG A 52 12.32 -3.08 -4.46
CA ARG A 52 13.42 -3.48 -5.32
C ARG A 52 14.72 -3.66 -4.51
N SER A 53 15.71 -4.28 -5.14
CA SER A 53 17.04 -4.48 -4.56
C SER A 53 17.80 -3.19 -4.21
N ASP A 54 17.28 -2.01 -4.59
CA ASP A 54 17.81 -0.71 -4.18
C ASP A 54 17.30 -0.24 -2.81
N ASN A 55 16.51 -1.08 -2.14
CA ASN A 55 15.88 -0.86 -0.83
C ASN A 55 14.90 0.31 -0.77
N ARG A 56 14.53 0.93 -1.89
CA ARG A 56 13.77 2.19 -1.92
C ARG A 56 12.53 2.12 -2.81
N HIS A 57 12.70 1.71 -4.06
CA HIS A 57 11.63 1.81 -5.06
C HIS A 57 10.73 0.57 -5.05
N PRO A 58 9.44 0.71 -5.41
CA PRO A 58 8.53 -0.40 -5.42
C PRO A 58 8.82 -1.35 -6.59
N THR A 59 8.53 -2.63 -6.42
CA THR A 59 8.40 -3.59 -7.52
C THR A 59 7.07 -3.38 -8.25
N VAL A 60 6.77 -4.20 -9.25
CA VAL A 60 5.42 -4.24 -9.87
C VAL A 60 4.35 -4.57 -8.82
N ALA A 61 4.64 -5.50 -7.91
CA ALA A 61 3.74 -5.83 -6.80
C ALA A 61 3.59 -4.66 -5.81
N GLY A 62 4.69 -3.97 -5.48
CA GLY A 62 4.64 -2.74 -4.68
C GLY A 62 3.76 -1.66 -5.31
N THR A 63 3.99 -1.39 -6.59
CA THR A 63 3.22 -0.39 -7.37
C THR A 63 1.74 -0.77 -7.45
N TYR A 64 1.44 -2.06 -7.62
CA TYR A 64 0.07 -2.56 -7.62
C TYR A 64 -0.62 -2.36 -6.26
N LEU A 65 0.08 -2.64 -5.16
CA LEU A 65 -0.43 -2.41 -3.81
C LEU A 65 -0.74 -0.92 -3.58
N GLU A 66 0.15 -0.01 -4.02
CA GLU A 66 -0.12 1.43 -3.97
C GLU A 66 -1.41 1.76 -4.72
N ALA A 67 -1.56 1.29 -5.97
CA ALA A 67 -2.76 1.53 -6.77
C ALA A 67 -4.04 1.04 -6.08
N ALA A 68 -4.01 -0.14 -5.44
CA ALA A 68 -5.13 -0.66 -4.67
C ALA A 68 -5.48 0.21 -3.45
N VAL A 69 -4.48 0.73 -2.72
CA VAL A 69 -4.69 1.64 -1.58
C VAL A 69 -5.28 2.97 -2.04
N PHE A 70 -4.80 3.52 -3.16
CA PHE A 70 -5.37 4.73 -3.77
C PHE A 70 -6.81 4.49 -4.18
N PHE A 71 -7.09 3.40 -4.89
CA PHE A 71 -8.43 3.07 -5.34
C PHE A 71 -9.40 2.98 -4.16
N ALA A 72 -9.06 2.22 -3.11
CA ALA A 72 -9.88 2.12 -1.91
C ALA A 72 -10.08 3.48 -1.23
N SER A 73 -9.01 4.25 -1.04
CA SER A 73 -9.05 5.53 -0.33
C SER A 73 -9.87 6.59 -1.06
N LEU A 74 -9.85 6.60 -2.39
CA LEU A 74 -10.55 7.59 -3.21
C LEU A 74 -12.00 7.23 -3.51
N THR A 75 -12.32 5.93 -3.57
CA THR A 75 -13.63 5.46 -4.03
C THR A 75 -14.50 4.90 -2.92
N GLY A 76 -13.91 4.46 -1.80
CA GLY A 76 -14.62 3.69 -0.77
C GLY A 76 -15.02 2.28 -1.21
N ILE A 77 -14.55 1.82 -2.38
CA ILE A 77 -14.83 0.49 -2.91
C ILE A 77 -13.71 -0.47 -2.49
N ALA A 78 -14.08 -1.67 -2.07
CA ALA A 78 -13.11 -2.70 -1.76
C ALA A 78 -12.35 -3.11 -3.04
N PRO A 79 -11.01 -3.01 -3.08
CA PRO A 79 -10.23 -3.43 -4.24
C PRO A 79 -10.44 -4.91 -4.59
N THR A 80 -10.84 -5.73 -3.61
CA THR A 80 -11.18 -7.16 -3.79
C THR A 80 -12.39 -7.39 -4.68
N ASP A 81 -13.22 -6.37 -4.91
CA ASP A 81 -14.39 -6.44 -5.80
C ASP A 81 -13.99 -6.21 -7.27
N CYS A 82 -12.71 -5.96 -7.55
CA CYS A 82 -12.18 -5.71 -8.89
C CYS A 82 -11.30 -6.87 -9.38
N ASP A 83 -11.67 -7.47 -10.51
CA ASP A 83 -10.86 -8.44 -11.25
C ASP A 83 -9.88 -7.73 -12.20
N PHE A 84 -9.05 -6.83 -11.65
CA PHE A 84 -8.00 -6.12 -12.39
C PHE A 84 -6.65 -6.32 -11.73
N TYR A 85 -5.69 -6.91 -12.45
CA TYR A 85 -4.37 -7.26 -11.92
C TYR A 85 -3.20 -6.59 -12.67
N GLY A 86 -3.50 -5.64 -13.56
CA GLY A 86 -2.54 -4.99 -14.47
C GLY A 86 -2.97 -5.12 -15.92
N ARG A 87 -2.30 -4.38 -16.81
CA ARG A 87 -2.68 -4.29 -18.24
C ARG A 87 -1.53 -4.54 -19.22
N PHE A 88 -0.31 -4.23 -18.84
CA PHE A 88 0.88 -4.44 -19.68
C PHE A 88 1.63 -5.68 -19.21
N ASP A 89 2.22 -6.43 -20.15
CA ASP A 89 2.79 -7.75 -19.90
C ASP A 89 3.84 -7.76 -18.76
N ASP A 90 4.59 -6.68 -18.60
CA ASP A 90 5.61 -6.49 -17.56
C ASP A 90 5.11 -5.69 -16.35
N LEU A 91 3.87 -5.19 -16.38
CA LEU A 91 3.22 -4.42 -15.31
C LEU A 91 1.92 -5.11 -14.85
N VAL A 92 2.01 -6.42 -14.64
CA VAL A 92 0.91 -7.27 -14.18
C VAL A 92 1.37 -8.13 -13.00
N VAL A 93 0.48 -8.31 -12.02
CA VAL A 93 0.66 -9.30 -10.95
C VAL A 93 -0.21 -10.52 -11.24
N THR A 94 0.15 -11.68 -10.71
CA THR A 94 -0.73 -12.85 -10.81
C THR A 94 -2.04 -12.58 -10.06
N PRO A 95 -3.17 -13.21 -10.43
CA PRO A 95 -4.42 -13.07 -9.68
C PRO A 95 -4.29 -13.43 -8.20
N GLU A 96 -3.44 -14.41 -7.86
CA GLU A 96 -3.18 -14.80 -6.47
C GLU A 96 -2.49 -13.67 -5.69
N THR A 97 -1.38 -13.14 -6.22
CA THR A 97 -0.67 -12.00 -5.63
C THR A 97 -1.60 -10.77 -5.55
N GLY A 98 -2.34 -10.49 -6.62
CA GLY A 98 -3.27 -9.38 -6.69
C GLY A 98 -4.34 -9.41 -5.60
N LYS A 99 -4.94 -10.59 -5.34
CA LYS A 99 -5.94 -10.76 -4.28
C LYS A 99 -5.36 -10.53 -2.88
N LYS A 100 -4.16 -11.05 -2.60
CA LYS A 100 -3.46 -10.81 -1.32
C LYS A 100 -3.19 -9.31 -1.10
N LEU A 101 -2.71 -8.63 -2.15
CA LEU A 101 -2.43 -7.19 -2.09
C LEU A 101 -3.70 -6.34 -1.98
N GLN A 102 -4.79 -6.71 -2.67
CA GLN A 102 -6.09 -6.06 -2.52
C GLN A 102 -6.63 -6.20 -1.08
N GLN A 103 -6.47 -7.37 -0.46
CA GLN A 103 -6.83 -7.61 0.94
C GLN A 103 -6.01 -6.75 1.90
N ALA A 104 -4.69 -6.68 1.70
CA ALA A 104 -3.81 -5.81 2.50
C ALA A 104 -4.22 -4.34 2.37
N ALA A 105 -4.46 -3.86 1.13
CA ALA A 105 -4.92 -2.51 0.88
C ALA A 105 -6.25 -2.22 1.58
N TRP A 106 -7.24 -3.09 1.43
CA TRP A 106 -8.57 -2.90 2.01
C TRP A 106 -8.53 -2.87 3.54
N GLY A 107 -7.85 -3.84 4.15
CA GLY A 107 -7.69 -3.90 5.60
C GLY A 107 -7.04 -2.62 6.13
N THR A 108 -5.97 -2.16 5.49
CA THR A 108 -5.28 -0.93 5.91
C THR A 108 -6.16 0.30 5.77
N VAL A 109 -6.89 0.46 4.67
CA VAL A 109 -7.73 1.65 4.47
C VAL A 109 -8.89 1.69 5.46
N ASN A 110 -9.56 0.56 5.72
CA ASN A 110 -10.65 0.52 6.70
C ASN A 110 -10.16 0.84 8.11
N GLU A 111 -9.06 0.21 8.53
CA GLU A 111 -8.46 0.43 9.85
C GLU A 111 -7.98 1.88 10.01
N PHE A 112 -7.39 2.46 8.96
CA PHE A 112 -6.87 3.84 8.98
C PHE A 112 -7.99 4.89 9.00
N ASN A 113 -9.04 4.69 8.21
CA ASN A 113 -10.15 5.66 8.08
C ASN A 113 -11.29 5.41 9.08
N ASN A 114 -11.25 4.32 9.86
CA ASN A 114 -12.34 3.86 10.72
C ASN A 114 -13.67 3.67 9.95
N TRP A 115 -13.60 2.96 8.82
CA TRP A 115 -14.77 2.55 8.04
C TRP A 115 -15.34 1.21 8.52
#